data_AF-A0A1Q6UZ82-F1
#
_entry.id   AF-A0A1Q6UZ82-F1
#
_cell.length_a   1.000
_cell.length_b   1.000
_cell.length_c   1.000
_cell.angle_alpha   90.00
_cell.angle_beta   90.00
_cell.angle_gamma   90.00
#
_symmetry.space_group_name_H-M   'P 1'
#
loop_
_entity.id
_entity.type
_entity.pdbx_description
1 polymer ?
#
loop_
_entity_poly.entity_id
_entity_poly.type
_entity_poly.pdbx_seq_one_letter_code
_entity_poly.pdbx_strand_id
1 'polypeptide(L)'
;MSKNSIPIDILLKIYPLPEKIEFKDYKIPITKEMKISVKHLDSLSQQTILLSENKINNLEELKSFRYNLEEKVRILKGKRENLWRKRKRETNPEIKEKITHEIGDLKVLIKKTNKRISSTAMKLKIGLFCLKINLNLKNQKKL
;
A
#
# COMPACT_ATOMS: atom_id res chain seq x y z
N MET A 1 13.93 -9.02 35.61
CA MET A 1 13.82 -10.02 34.51
C MET A 1 12.36 -10.14 34.12
N SER A 2 12.07 -10.22 32.81
CA SER A 2 10.75 -10.19 32.14
C SER A 2 10.24 -8.82 31.69
N LYS A 3 10.39 -8.56 30.38
CA LYS A 3 9.29 -8.39 29.43
C LYS A 3 9.89 -8.48 28.03
N ASN A 4 9.70 -9.62 27.39
CA ASN A 4 10.03 -9.86 25.98
C ASN A 4 9.12 -8.98 25.11
N SER A 5 9.50 -7.72 24.93
CA SER A 5 8.93 -6.87 23.89
C SER A 5 9.52 -7.33 22.56
N ILE A 6 8.80 -8.20 21.86
CA ILE A 6 9.12 -8.55 20.47
C ILE A 6 9.09 -7.24 19.67
N PRO A 7 10.19 -6.82 19.03
CA PRO A 7 10.21 -5.60 18.25
C PRO A 7 9.19 -5.70 17.12
N ILE A 8 8.33 -4.69 16.98
CA ILE A 8 7.38 -4.53 15.85
C ILE A 8 8.07 -4.66 14.49
N ASP A 9 9.38 -4.41 14.44
CA ASP A 9 10.21 -4.55 13.24
C ASP A 9 10.30 -5.98 12.69
N ILE A 10 10.06 -7.02 13.51
CA ILE A 10 9.99 -8.43 13.07
C ILE A 10 8.65 -8.71 12.36
N LEU A 11 7.58 -7.97 12.68
CA LEU A 11 6.24 -8.21 12.16
C LEU A 11 6.03 -7.76 10.70
N LEU A 12 6.96 -7.02 10.10
CA LEU A 12 6.69 -6.24 8.88
C LEU A 12 7.69 -6.38 7.73
N LYS A 13 8.70 -7.24 7.85
CA LYS A 13 9.62 -7.55 6.74
C LYS A 13 9.96 -9.03 6.73
N ILE A 14 9.21 -9.82 5.96
CA ILE A 14 9.63 -11.19 5.64
C ILE A 14 9.95 -11.23 4.15
N TYR A 15 11.27 -11.35 3.89
CA TYR A 15 11.92 -11.93 2.71
C TYR A 15 11.16 -13.17 2.19
N PRO A 16 11.38 -13.68 0.95
CA PRO A 16 10.51 -14.69 0.33
C PRO A 16 10.14 -15.83 1.31
N LEU A 17 8.83 -16.05 1.46
CA LEU A 17 8.26 -17.04 2.37
C LEU A 17 8.96 -18.38 2.19
N PRO A 18 9.43 -19.03 3.28
CA PRO A 18 10.07 -20.33 3.19
C PRO A 18 9.11 -21.33 2.55
N GLU A 19 9.60 -22.26 1.72
CA GLU A 19 8.72 -23.24 1.05
C GLU A 19 8.00 -24.17 2.03
N LYS A 20 8.54 -24.32 3.24
CA LYS A 20 8.06 -25.21 4.30
C LYS A 20 8.19 -24.49 5.65
N ILE A 21 7.24 -24.73 6.55
CA ILE A 21 7.35 -24.32 7.96
C ILE A 21 7.86 -25.54 8.73
N GLU A 22 8.99 -25.39 9.41
CA GLU A 22 9.59 -26.45 10.22
C GLU A 22 9.12 -26.32 11.67
N PHE A 23 8.31 -27.27 12.14
CA PHE A 23 7.93 -27.40 13.54
C PHE A 23 8.58 -28.66 14.12
N LYS A 24 9.68 -28.49 14.85
CA LYS A 24 10.48 -29.61 15.40
C LYS A 24 10.77 -30.65 14.29
N ASP A 25 10.11 -31.80 14.32
CA ASP A 25 10.31 -32.93 13.40
C ASP A 25 9.33 -32.97 12.21
N TYR A 26 8.37 -32.04 12.13
CA TYR A 26 7.37 -32.01 11.08
C TYR A 26 7.63 -30.86 10.10
N LYS A 27 7.81 -31.22 8.82
CA LYS A 27 7.91 -30.25 7.71
C LYS A 27 6.55 -30.14 7.03
N ILE A 28 5.82 -29.07 7.32
CA ILE A 28 4.51 -28.82 6.68
C ILE A 28 4.75 -27.96 5.44
N PRO A 29 4.44 -28.44 4.23
CA PRO A 29 4.52 -27.61 3.03
C PRO A 29 3.50 -26.49 3.11
N ILE A 30 3.90 -25.26 2.75
CA ILE A 30 2.94 -24.15 2.76
C ILE A 30 1.90 -24.38 1.66
N THR A 31 0.66 -24.64 2.08
CA THR A 31 -0.45 -24.82 1.15
C THR A 31 -0.78 -23.52 0.42
N LYS A 32 -1.47 -23.62 -0.72
CA LYS A 32 -1.90 -22.43 -1.48
C LYS A 32 -2.76 -21.49 -0.64
N GLU A 33 -3.63 -22.04 0.20
CA GLU A 33 -4.49 -21.31 1.12
C GLU A 33 -3.68 -20.52 2.15
N MET A 34 -2.65 -21.12 2.74
CA MET A 34 -1.74 -20.42 3.66
C MET A 34 -1.02 -19.26 2.98
N LYS A 35 -0.55 -19.43 1.73
CA LYS A 35 0.06 -18.34 0.96
C LYS A 35 -0.92 -17.18 0.72
N ILE A 36 -2.19 -17.50 0.45
CA ILE A 36 -3.24 -16.49 0.27
C ILE A 36 -3.50 -15.75 1.59
N SER A 37 -3.62 -16.48 2.70
CA SER A 37 -3.84 -15.91 4.03
C SER A 37 -2.70 -14.99 4.46
N VAL A 38 -1.43 -15.37 4.22
CA VAL A 38 -0.28 -14.50 4.51
C VAL A 38 -0.31 -13.24 3.67
N LYS A 39 -0.58 -13.33 2.35
CA LYS A 39 -0.74 -12.14 1.50
C LYS A 39 -1.86 -11.22 1.99
N HIS A 40 -2.95 -11.80 2.50
CA HIS A 40 -4.06 -11.04 3.05
C HIS A 40 -3.66 -10.31 4.34
N LEU A 41 -2.96 -10.99 5.26
CA LEU A 41 -2.44 -10.38 6.50
C LEU A 41 -1.44 -9.27 6.23
N ASP A 42 -0.53 -9.47 5.27
CA ASP A 42 0.47 -8.48 4.89
C ASP A 42 -0.19 -7.22 4.28
N SER A 43 -1.25 -7.43 3.47
CA SER A 43 -2.09 -6.35 2.96
C SER A 43 -2.79 -5.58 4.09
N LEU A 44 -3.37 -6.26 5.07
CA LEU A 44 -3.99 -5.63 6.24
C LEU A 44 -2.98 -4.82 7.06
N SER A 45 -1.78 -5.35 7.26
CA SER A 45 -0.71 -4.70 8.01
C SER A 45 -0.29 -3.38 7.35
N GLN A 46 0.00 -3.41 6.04
CA GLN A 46 0.31 -2.20 5.27
C GLN A 46 -0.83 -1.18 5.27
N GLN A 47 -2.08 -1.65 5.26
CA GLN A 47 -3.26 -0.80 5.33
C GLN A 47 -3.34 -0.04 6.66
N THR A 48 -3.10 -0.72 7.79
CA THR A 48 -3.11 -0.16 9.14
C THR A 48 -2.02 0.89 9.31
N ILE A 49 -0.80 0.61 8.84
CA ILE A 49 0.31 1.59 8.84
C ILE A 49 -0.12 2.85 8.09
N LEU A 50 -0.67 2.70 6.88
CA LEU A 50 -1.09 3.85 6.09
C LEU A 50 -2.19 4.67 6.79
N LEU A 51 -3.16 4.04 7.45
CA LEU A 51 -4.19 4.76 8.20
C LEU A 51 -3.58 5.52 9.38
N SER A 52 -2.71 4.86 10.15
CA SER A 52 -2.05 5.43 11.31
C SER A 52 -1.15 6.61 10.93
N GLU A 53 -0.28 6.44 9.93
CA GLU A 53 0.62 7.50 9.43
C GLU A 53 -0.13 8.74 8.95
N ASN A 54 -1.30 8.55 8.33
CA ASN A 54 -2.10 9.65 7.78
C ASN A 54 -3.24 10.09 8.72
N LYS A 55 -3.29 9.56 9.96
CA LYS A 55 -4.29 9.85 11.00
C LYS A 55 -5.74 9.73 10.50
N ILE A 56 -6.00 8.74 9.64
CA ILE A 56 -7.32 8.49 9.05
C ILE A 56 -8.13 7.63 10.01
N ASN A 57 -9.17 8.21 10.60
CA ASN A 57 -10.00 7.57 11.62
C ASN A 57 -11.42 7.26 11.11
N ASN A 58 -11.86 7.90 10.03
CA ASN A 58 -13.19 7.68 9.46
C ASN A 58 -13.20 7.48 7.95
N LEU A 59 -14.35 7.05 7.43
CA LEU A 59 -14.54 6.76 6.01
C LEU A 59 -14.43 8.01 5.12
N GLU A 60 -14.84 9.17 5.63
CA GLU A 60 -14.85 10.41 4.87
C GLU A 60 -13.44 10.97 4.69
N GLU A 61 -12.62 10.90 5.73
CA GLU A 61 -11.18 11.17 5.69
C GLU A 61 -10.48 10.22 4.72
N LEU A 62 -10.87 8.94 4.68
CA LEU A 62 -10.30 7.98 3.73
C LEU A 62 -10.65 8.34 2.27
N LYS A 63 -11.91 8.73 2.01
CA LYS A 63 -12.34 9.19 0.68
C LYS A 63 -11.60 10.47 0.27
N SER A 64 -11.53 11.45 1.17
CA SER A 64 -10.83 12.71 0.96
C SER A 64 -9.34 12.48 0.70
N PHE A 65 -8.71 11.59 1.48
CA PHE A 65 -7.32 11.19 1.26
C PHE A 65 -7.11 10.54 -0.10
N ARG A 66 -8.00 9.64 -0.51
CA ARG A 66 -7.94 9.02 -1.83
C ARG A 66 -8.10 10.05 -2.95
N TYR A 67 -9.09 10.93 -2.85
CA TYR A 67 -9.30 12.01 -3.82
C TYR A 67 -8.06 12.90 -3.94
N ASN A 68 -7.45 13.28 -2.82
CA ASN A 68 -6.21 14.07 -2.80
C ASN A 68 -5.03 13.35 -3.49
N LEU A 69 -4.94 12.01 -3.37
CA LEU A 69 -3.92 11.24 -4.09
C LEU A 69 -4.20 11.18 -5.59
N GLU A 70 -5.44 10.98 -6.00
CA GLU A 70 -5.85 10.97 -7.41
C GLU A 70 -5.58 12.33 -8.06
N GLU A 71 -5.88 13.42 -7.36
CA GLU A 71 -5.60 14.78 -7.79
C GLU A 71 -4.09 15.05 -7.90
N LYS A 72 -3.29 14.61 -6.94
CA LYS A 72 -1.82 14.67 -7.04
C LYS A 72 -1.31 13.93 -8.27
N VAL A 73 -1.84 12.75 -8.58
CA VAL A 73 -1.47 12.01 -9.80
C VAL A 73 -1.84 12.79 -11.06
N ARG A 74 -3.02 13.43 -11.10
CA ARG A 74 -3.47 14.28 -12.21
C ARG A 74 -2.47 15.42 -12.45
N ILE A 75 -2.11 16.15 -11.40
CA ILE A 75 -1.15 17.26 -11.46
C ILE A 75 0.22 16.76 -11.93
N LEU A 76 0.74 15.65 -11.38
CA LEU A 76 2.03 15.09 -11.78
C LEU A 76 2.06 14.66 -13.25
N LYS A 77 0.97 14.05 -13.76
CA LYS A 77 0.84 13.72 -15.17
C LYS A 77 0.87 14.97 -16.05
N GLY A 78 0.19 16.04 -15.64
CA GLY A 78 0.22 17.33 -16.34
C GLY A 78 1.62 17.96 -16.36
N LYS A 79 2.34 17.95 -15.24
CA LYS A 79 3.74 18.40 -15.16
C LYS A 79 4.65 17.61 -16.09
N ARG A 80 4.53 16.27 -16.09
CA ARG A 80 5.31 15.38 -16.95
C ARG A 80 5.05 15.67 -18.44
N GLU A 81 3.80 15.89 -18.81
CA GLU A 81 3.41 16.26 -20.18
C GLU A 81 4.04 17.60 -20.61
N ASN A 82 4.00 18.62 -19.73
CA ASN A 82 4.64 19.90 -20.00
C ASN A 82 6.16 19.78 -20.20
N LEU A 83 6.82 18.94 -19.41
CA LEU A 83 8.25 18.65 -19.56
C LEU A 83 8.56 17.93 -20.88
N TRP A 84 7.72 16.99 -21.31
CA TRP A 84 7.87 16.37 -22.64
C TRP A 84 7.79 17.40 -23.77
N ARG A 85 6.85 18.35 -23.69
CA ARG A 85 6.73 19.45 -24.66
C ARG A 85 7.92 20.40 -24.62
N LYS A 86 8.48 20.68 -23.43
CA LYS A 86 9.68 21.49 -23.27
C LYS A 86 10.90 20.78 -23.88
N ARG A 87 11.11 19.50 -23.55
CA ARG A 87 12.18 18.66 -24.09
C ARG A 87 12.18 18.60 -25.63
N LYS A 88 11.00 18.54 -26.25
CA LYS A 88 10.84 18.48 -27.71
C LYS A 88 11.28 19.78 -28.40
N ARG A 89 11.07 20.92 -27.75
CA ARG A 89 11.40 22.27 -28.29
C ARG A 89 12.83 22.70 -27.99
N GLU A 90 13.43 22.13 -26.94
CA GLU A 90 14.80 22.43 -26.56
C GLU A 90 15.78 21.97 -27.63
N THR A 91 16.87 22.71 -27.83
CA THR A 91 17.94 22.33 -28.79
C THR A 91 19.20 21.94 -28.03
N ASN A 92 19.43 22.54 -26.86
CA ASN A 92 20.60 22.26 -26.04
C ASN A 92 20.56 20.82 -25.46
N PRO A 93 21.58 19.98 -25.73
CA PRO A 93 21.61 18.59 -25.27
C PRO A 93 21.67 18.46 -23.74
N GLU A 94 22.38 19.36 -23.04
CA GLU A 94 22.51 19.30 -21.59
C GLU A 94 21.17 19.58 -20.88
N ILE A 95 20.41 20.55 -21.40
CA ILE A 95 19.07 20.87 -20.88
C ILE A 95 18.10 19.74 -21.19
N LYS A 96 18.20 19.11 -22.37
CA LYS A 96 17.41 17.91 -22.70
C LYS A 96 17.65 16.77 -21.73
N GLU A 97 18.89 16.55 -21.34
CA GLU A 97 19.25 15.48 -20.39
C GLU A 97 18.67 15.77 -19.01
N LYS A 98 18.83 17.00 -18.49
CA LYS A 98 18.20 17.43 -17.22
C LYS A 98 16.69 17.21 -17.22
N ILE A 99 16.00 17.63 -18.29
CA ILE A 99 14.55 17.40 -18.42
C ILE A 99 14.21 15.90 -18.49
N THR A 100 15.07 15.08 -19.10
CA THR A 100 14.86 13.62 -19.17
C THR A 100 14.95 12.99 -17.79
N HIS A 101 15.92 13.41 -16.97
CA HIS A 101 16.02 12.99 -15.56
C HIS A 101 14.78 13.38 -14.76
N GLU A 102 14.32 14.63 -14.86
CA GLU A 102 13.10 15.10 -14.18
C GLU A 102 11.85 14.29 -14.60
N ILE A 103 11.72 13.95 -15.88
CA ILE A 103 10.65 13.08 -16.38
C ILE A 103 10.75 11.68 -15.74
N GLY A 104 11.96 11.15 -15.59
CA GLY A 104 12.24 9.90 -14.90
C GLY A 104 11.77 9.92 -13.45
N ASP A 105 12.14 10.96 -12.70
CA ASP A 105 11.75 11.14 -11.31
C ASP A 105 10.23 11.25 -11.16
N LEU A 106 9.57 12.02 -12.03
CA LEU A 106 8.11 12.11 -12.06
C LEU A 106 7.45 10.76 -12.36
N LYS A 107 8.03 9.93 -13.24
CA LYS A 107 7.53 8.58 -13.52
C LYS A 107 7.56 7.71 -12.27
N VAL A 108 8.65 7.75 -11.50
CA VAL A 108 8.78 7.00 -10.23
C VAL A 108 7.76 7.50 -9.20
N LEU A 109 7.60 8.81 -9.05
CA LEU A 109 6.64 9.43 -8.14
C LEU A 109 5.19 9.08 -8.50
N ILE A 110 4.81 9.14 -9.78
CA ILE A 110 3.49 8.73 -10.26
C ILE A 110 3.25 7.25 -9.94
N LYS A 111 4.23 6.36 -10.20
CA LYS A 111 4.12 4.93 -9.90
C LYS A 111 3.92 4.68 -8.40
N LYS A 112 4.68 5.36 -7.54
CA LYS A 112 4.56 5.28 -6.08
C LYS A 112 3.18 5.74 -5.61
N THR A 113 2.67 6.84 -6.17
CA THR A 113 1.38 7.41 -5.79
C THR A 113 0.22 6.53 -6.25
N ASN A 114 0.28 5.97 -7.46
CA ASN A 114 -0.71 4.98 -7.94
C ASN A 114 -0.74 3.72 -7.08
N LYS A 115 0.42 3.24 -6.60
CA LYS A 115 0.48 2.11 -5.66
C LYS A 115 -0.27 2.44 -4.36
N ARG A 116 -0.12 3.67 -3.84
CA ARG A 116 -0.87 4.13 -2.66
C ARG A 116 -2.38 4.18 -2.92
N ILE A 117 -2.82 4.68 -4.07
CA ILE A 117 -4.26 4.67 -4.46
C ILE A 117 -4.81 3.24 -4.54
N SER A 118 -4.06 2.31 -5.14
CA SER A 118 -4.47 0.90 -5.21
C SER A 118 -4.59 0.27 -3.82
N SER A 119 -3.65 0.58 -2.91
CA SER A 119 -3.69 0.12 -1.52
C SER A 119 -4.88 0.68 -0.73
N THR A 120 -5.36 1.90 -1.05
CA THR A 120 -6.56 2.47 -0.41
C THR A 120 -7.85 1.91 -1.01
N ALA A 121 -7.90 1.55 -2.29
CA ALA A 121 -9.08 0.96 -2.92
C ALA A 121 -9.44 -0.43 -2.35
N MET A 122 -8.45 -1.23 -1.94
CA MET A 122 -8.69 -2.52 -1.26
C MET A 122 -9.42 -2.37 0.09
N LYS A 123 -9.32 -1.20 0.74
CA LYS A 123 -9.94 -0.92 2.05
C LYS A 123 -11.47 -0.84 2.02
N LEU A 124 -12.09 -0.41 0.92
CA LEU A 124 -13.56 -0.30 0.86
C LEU A 124 -14.24 -1.67 0.91
N LYS A 125 -13.64 -2.69 0.29
CA LYS A 125 -14.18 -4.06 0.32
C LYS A 125 -13.96 -4.73 1.67
N ILE A 126 -12.77 -4.56 2.26
CA ILE A 126 -12.40 -5.22 3.53
C ILE A 126 -13.01 -4.51 4.74
N GLY A 127 -13.01 -3.17 4.78
CA GLY A 127 -13.64 -2.41 5.87
C GLY A 127 -15.15 -2.64 5.94
N LEU A 128 -15.83 -2.70 4.78
CA LEU A 128 -17.23 -3.09 4.69
C LEU A 128 -17.46 -4.53 5.15
N PHE A 129 -16.57 -5.45 4.79
CA PHE A 129 -16.62 -6.85 5.24
C PHE A 129 -16.42 -6.98 6.76
N CYS A 130 -15.40 -6.33 7.33
CA CYS A 130 -15.13 -6.33 8.77
C CYS A 130 -16.26 -5.63 9.55
N LEU A 131 -16.80 -4.51 9.07
CA LEU A 131 -17.98 -3.88 9.66
C LEU A 131 -19.19 -4.82 9.63
N LYS A 132 -19.41 -5.54 8.52
CA LYS A 132 -20.51 -6.50 8.37
C LYS A 132 -20.35 -7.69 9.32
N ILE A 133 -19.13 -8.22 9.50
CA ILE A 133 -18.83 -9.26 10.50
C ILE A 133 -19.08 -8.73 11.91
N ASN A 134 -18.59 -7.54 12.23
CA ASN A 134 -18.69 -6.98 13.58
C ASN A 134 -20.16 -6.65 13.95
N LEU A 135 -20.95 -6.15 12.99
CA LEU A 135 -22.40 -5.98 13.15
C LEU A 135 -23.12 -7.32 13.34
N ASN A 136 -22.77 -8.35 12.55
CA ASN A 136 -23.33 -9.69 12.73
C ASN A 136 -22.98 -10.30 14.10
N LEU A 137 -21.75 -10.17 14.57
CA LEU A 137 -21.32 -10.65 15.89
C LEU A 137 -22.02 -9.90 17.04
N LYS A 138 -22.26 -8.59 16.90
CA LYS A 138 -23.02 -7.80 17.89
C LYS A 138 -24.49 -8.19 17.93
N ASN A 139 -25.07 -8.57 16.79
CA ASN A 139 -26.46 -9.04 16.72
C ASN A 139 -26.62 -10.44 17.29
N GLN A 140 -25.60 -11.32 17.16
CA GLN A 140 -25.62 -12.66 17.77
C GLN A 140 -25.45 -12.66 19.29
N LYS A 141 -24.83 -11.61 19.86
CA LYS A 141 -24.69 -11.46 21.33
C LYS A 141 -25.93 -10.87 22.03
N LYS A 142 -26.99 -10.56 21.28
CA LYS A 142 -28.26 -9.99 21.79
C LYS A 142 -29.42 -10.99 21.83
N LEU A 143 -29.16 -12.26 21.51
CA LEU A 143 -30.06 -13.40 21.71
C LEU A 143 -29.54 -14.24 22.87
#